data_AF-A0AAX2ZCS0-F1
#
_entry.id   AF-A0AAX2ZCS0-F1
#
_cell.length_a   1.000
_cell.length_b   1.000
_cell.length_c   1.000
_cell.angle_alpha   90.00
_cell.angle_beta   90.00
_cell.angle_gamma   90.00
#
_symmetry.space_group_name_H-M   'P 1'
#
loop_
_entity.id
_entity.type
_entity.pdbx_description
1 polymer ?
#
loop_
_entity_poly.entity_id
_entity_poly.type
_entity_poly.pdbx_seq_one_letter_code
_entity_poly.pdbx_strand_id
1 'polypeptide(L)'
;MGLGPSTKMTTLHHYNCPVTQTLMKDDELELCGIIVNGVSEGFDDKVYSAVRTGEIAEAVRADGAIVAIDGWGNHHIDFVNIIEQLGLKKIPAIGLSYIGLQGRLVCTNNYVDTIIDFNKNESGYESCIVGDNNLTGFDAMKAVALLKNKMKKWNKKEADKLGREFTIRKLTLKNYRINEAKIGDKTSISKSILTVGNNITEVIVNREPKIKEMRIQIIKPREHHFFVNSNLDFMPIACKMLGKAGEGETAVLSGITAMLTGVEGESGFQPSNIGSSEGYLDYQVKYNQAGTPKSDDFILHIDIIFEKGEGRTAKGIQAAHRAADYVLEEIRNNMISMPDTPYTREEFNDVVKPGRKKVILVKITSGLGNMYDTSIFPDQPGGYIGSRLLMSTKNTPVIISPCQCMDGVIHSLL
;
A
#
# COMPACT_ATOMS: atom_id res chain seq x y z
N MET A 1 8.72 19.11 1.17
CA MET A 1 7.99 17.92 0.70
C MET A 1 7.85 17.00 1.88
N GLY A 2 6.68 16.42 2.15
CA GLY A 2 6.50 15.59 3.32
C GLY A 2 5.92 14.24 3.00
N LEU A 3 6.75 13.21 3.15
CA LEU A 3 6.27 11.86 3.42
C LEU A 3 6.86 11.48 4.78
N GLY A 4 5.97 11.27 5.74
CA GLY A 4 6.34 10.91 7.10
C GLY A 4 5.80 9.53 7.46
N PRO A 5 6.38 8.86 8.46
CA PRO A 5 5.95 7.52 8.85
C PRO A 5 4.44 7.40 9.15
N SER A 6 3.83 8.43 9.74
CA SER A 6 2.41 8.40 10.11
C SER A 6 1.44 8.43 8.94
N THR A 7 1.81 9.06 7.82
CA THR A 7 0.97 9.17 6.61
C THR A 7 1.26 8.06 5.60
N LYS A 8 2.35 7.33 5.79
CA LYS A 8 2.79 6.24 4.92
C LYS A 8 1.70 5.20 4.71
N MET A 9 1.46 4.88 3.44
CA MET A 9 0.69 3.70 3.04
C MET A 9 1.68 2.58 2.72
N THR A 10 1.89 1.67 3.66
CA THR A 10 2.75 0.50 3.49
C THR A 10 2.19 -0.46 2.45
N THR A 11 2.98 -1.44 1.99
CA THR A 11 2.48 -2.50 1.11
C THR A 11 1.26 -3.21 1.72
N LEU A 12 1.28 -3.44 3.03
CA LEU A 12 0.15 -3.99 3.78
C LEU A 12 -1.08 -3.07 3.73
N HIS A 13 -0.90 -1.74 3.73
CA HIS A 13 -2.00 -0.79 3.57
C HIS A 13 -2.66 -0.94 2.21
N HIS A 14 -1.86 -1.04 1.14
CA HIS A 14 -2.39 -1.22 -0.20
C HIS A 14 -3.10 -2.56 -0.36
N TYR A 15 -2.55 -3.62 0.23
CA TYR A 15 -3.15 -4.95 0.28
C TYR A 15 -4.51 -4.94 1.02
N ASN A 16 -4.60 -4.22 2.13
CA ASN A 16 -5.81 -4.10 2.96
C ASN A 16 -6.61 -2.82 2.68
N CYS A 17 -6.47 -2.21 1.50
CA CYS A 17 -6.95 -0.85 1.22
C CYS A 17 -8.42 -0.63 1.62
N PRO A 18 -8.70 0.20 2.65
CA PRO A 18 -10.06 0.38 3.15
C PRO A 18 -11.00 1.02 2.11
N VAL A 19 -10.46 1.92 1.28
CA VAL A 19 -11.23 2.59 0.22
C VAL A 19 -11.63 1.60 -0.87
N THR A 20 -10.70 0.74 -1.32
CA THR A 20 -10.98 -0.31 -2.30
C THR A 20 -12.06 -1.25 -1.79
N GLN A 21 -11.90 -1.78 -0.57
CA GLN A 21 -12.88 -2.69 0.02
C GLN A 21 -14.27 -2.05 0.15
N THR A 22 -14.33 -0.80 0.60
CA THR A 22 -15.62 -0.08 0.77
C THR A 22 -16.32 0.11 -0.57
N LEU A 23 -15.59 0.52 -1.61
CA LEU A 23 -16.14 0.69 -2.97
C LEU A 23 -16.58 -0.64 -3.60
N MET A 24 -15.83 -1.73 -3.40
CA MET A 24 -16.20 -3.06 -3.92
C MET A 24 -17.49 -3.59 -3.27
N LYS A 25 -17.68 -3.32 -1.98
CA LYS A 25 -18.86 -3.73 -1.19
C LYS A 25 -20.08 -2.84 -1.40
N ASP A 26 -19.96 -1.72 -2.12
CA ASP A 26 -21.06 -0.77 -2.30
C ASP A 26 -22.10 -1.24 -3.34
N ASP A 27 -23.38 -1.26 -2.96
CA ASP A 27 -24.47 -1.74 -3.82
C ASP A 27 -25.04 -0.69 -4.79
N GLU A 28 -24.58 0.57 -4.74
CA GLU A 28 -25.08 1.62 -5.63
C GLU A 28 -24.03 2.05 -6.65
N LEU A 29 -22.76 1.71 -6.44
CA LEU A 29 -21.64 2.10 -7.27
C LEU A 29 -21.00 0.91 -8.00
N GLU A 30 -20.52 1.18 -9.21
CA GLU A 30 -19.64 0.29 -9.97
C GLU A 30 -18.20 0.82 -9.87
N LEU A 31 -17.30 0.13 -9.16
CA LEU A 31 -15.89 0.47 -9.17
C LEU A 31 -15.25 -0.04 -10.47
N CYS A 32 -15.03 0.85 -11.44
CA CYS A 32 -14.57 0.45 -12.77
C CYS A 32 -13.04 0.30 -12.88
N GLY A 33 -12.29 0.81 -11.90
CA GLY A 33 -10.84 0.66 -11.85
C GLY A 33 -10.18 1.53 -10.79
N ILE A 34 -8.90 1.25 -10.56
CA ILE A 34 -8.03 2.03 -9.68
C ILE A 34 -6.89 2.56 -10.53
N ILE A 35 -6.68 3.88 -10.52
CA ILE A 35 -5.54 4.52 -11.18
C ILE A 35 -4.45 4.73 -10.14
N VAL A 36 -3.28 4.11 -10.33
CA VAL A 36 -2.09 4.33 -9.52
C VAL A 36 -1.24 5.38 -10.22
N ASN A 37 -0.97 6.49 -9.55
CA ASN A 37 -0.25 7.63 -10.07
C ASN A 37 0.94 7.96 -9.16
N GLY A 38 2.17 7.92 -9.68
CA GLY A 38 3.35 8.33 -8.93
C GLY A 38 3.44 9.86 -8.81
N VAL A 39 3.89 10.36 -7.66
CA VAL A 39 4.25 11.78 -7.52
C VAL A 39 5.57 12.07 -8.20
N SER A 40 5.66 13.23 -8.86
CA SER A 40 6.89 13.70 -9.48
C SER A 40 7.49 14.89 -8.72
N GLU A 41 8.81 15.09 -8.80
CA GLU A 41 9.46 16.31 -8.30
C GLU A 41 9.18 17.50 -9.23
N GLY A 42 9.39 17.31 -10.53
CA GLY A 42 9.27 18.35 -11.55
C GLY A 42 7.82 18.69 -11.87
N PHE A 43 7.50 19.99 -11.88
CA PHE A 43 6.13 20.48 -12.10
C PHE A 43 5.53 20.01 -13.43
N ASP A 44 6.30 20.05 -14.53
CA ASP A 44 5.81 19.63 -15.85
C ASP A 44 5.37 18.16 -15.86
N ASP A 45 6.12 17.29 -15.15
CA ASP A 45 5.76 15.89 -15.00
C ASP A 45 4.50 15.70 -14.14
N LYS A 46 4.30 16.53 -13.10
CA LYS A 46 3.06 16.54 -12.29
C LYS A 46 1.84 16.91 -13.14
N VAL A 47 1.99 17.90 -14.02
CA VAL A 47 0.91 18.33 -14.93
C VAL A 47 0.65 17.24 -15.96
N TYR A 48 1.69 16.66 -16.56
CA TYR A 48 1.57 15.58 -17.52
C TYR A 48 0.82 14.37 -16.95
N SER A 49 1.25 13.87 -15.78
CA SER A 49 0.62 12.71 -15.12
C SER A 49 -0.83 13.00 -14.76
N ALA A 50 -1.14 14.19 -14.23
CA ALA A 50 -2.50 14.61 -13.92
C ALA A 50 -3.42 14.62 -15.15
N VAL A 51 -2.94 15.15 -16.30
CA VAL A 51 -3.71 15.14 -17.56
C VAL A 51 -3.99 13.70 -17.99
N ARG A 52 -2.97 12.82 -17.95
CA ARG A 52 -3.15 11.41 -18.29
C ARG A 52 -4.16 10.72 -17.36
N THR A 53 -4.11 10.98 -16.05
CA THR A 53 -5.09 10.46 -15.08
C THR A 53 -6.52 10.88 -15.44
N GLY A 54 -6.73 12.16 -15.75
CA GLY A 54 -8.04 12.66 -16.18
C GLY A 54 -8.53 11.96 -17.45
N GLU A 55 -7.67 11.79 -18.45
CA GLU A 55 -8.04 11.10 -19.71
C GLU A 55 -8.38 9.63 -19.50
N ILE A 56 -7.65 8.92 -18.63
CA ILE A 56 -7.98 7.55 -18.25
C ILE A 56 -9.36 7.51 -17.58
N ALA A 57 -9.64 8.43 -16.66
CA ALA A 57 -10.94 8.51 -15.97
C ALA A 57 -12.11 8.72 -16.95
N GLU A 58 -11.93 9.57 -17.96
CA GLU A 58 -12.92 9.79 -19.02
C GLU A 58 -13.04 8.58 -19.96
N ALA A 59 -11.92 7.90 -20.27
CA ALA A 59 -11.92 6.71 -21.12
C ALA A 59 -12.72 5.56 -20.49
N VAL A 60 -12.62 5.38 -19.17
CA VAL A 60 -13.42 4.38 -18.42
C VAL A 60 -14.85 4.85 -18.09
N ARG A 61 -15.22 6.06 -18.55
CA ARG A 61 -16.56 6.65 -18.36
C ARG A 61 -16.93 6.79 -16.89
N ALA A 62 -16.00 7.25 -16.06
CA ALA A 62 -16.28 7.48 -14.64
C ALA A 62 -17.29 8.63 -14.45
N ASP A 63 -18.30 8.40 -13.62
CA ASP A 63 -19.25 9.40 -13.13
C ASP A 63 -18.73 10.16 -11.89
N GLY A 64 -17.71 9.62 -11.20
CA GLY A 64 -17.11 10.23 -10.01
C GLY A 64 -15.80 9.57 -9.60
N ALA A 65 -15.05 10.22 -8.73
CA ALA A 65 -13.74 9.74 -8.28
C ALA A 65 -13.52 9.94 -6.78
N ILE A 66 -12.78 9.02 -6.16
CA ILE A 66 -12.10 9.26 -4.88
C ILE A 66 -10.60 9.40 -5.18
N VAL A 67 -9.96 10.46 -4.68
CA VAL A 67 -8.52 10.71 -4.87
C VAL A 67 -7.86 10.63 -3.50
N ALA A 68 -6.95 9.68 -3.31
CA ALA A 68 -6.22 9.47 -2.06
C ALA A 68 -4.71 9.65 -2.29
N ILE A 69 -4.03 10.31 -1.35
CA ILE A 69 -2.59 10.56 -1.38
C ILE A 69 -1.93 10.22 -0.04
N ASP A 70 -0.72 9.67 -0.07
CA ASP A 70 0.09 9.27 1.09
C ASP A 70 1.14 10.32 1.54
N GLY A 71 1.24 11.43 0.81
CA GLY A 71 2.15 12.54 1.11
C GLY A 71 1.48 13.93 1.06
N TRP A 72 2.27 14.93 1.44
CA TRP A 72 1.82 16.31 1.62
C TRP A 72 2.89 17.34 1.22
N GLY A 73 2.53 18.62 1.21
CA GLY A 73 3.42 19.71 0.77
C GLY A 73 3.53 19.71 -0.75
N ASN A 74 4.73 19.55 -1.32
CA ASN A 74 4.92 19.53 -2.78
C ASN A 74 4.06 18.45 -3.49
N HIS A 75 3.74 17.36 -2.80
CA HIS A 75 2.87 16.29 -3.32
C HIS A 75 1.41 16.72 -3.47
N HIS A 76 0.97 17.75 -2.75
CA HIS A 76 -0.38 18.29 -2.92
C HIS A 76 -0.57 18.96 -4.28
N ILE A 77 0.50 19.35 -4.97
CA ILE A 77 0.40 19.86 -6.35
C ILE A 77 -0.14 18.76 -7.28
N ASP A 78 0.36 17.52 -7.18
CA ASP A 78 -0.17 16.37 -7.92
C ASP A 78 -1.65 16.14 -7.60
N PHE A 79 -1.98 16.12 -6.30
CA PHE A 79 -3.35 15.92 -5.81
C PHE A 79 -4.33 16.96 -6.35
N VAL A 80 -3.97 18.24 -6.27
CA VAL A 80 -4.79 19.37 -6.71
C VAL A 80 -4.95 19.36 -8.24
N ASN A 81 -3.87 19.10 -8.98
CA ASN A 81 -3.90 19.02 -10.44
C ASN A 81 -4.74 17.83 -10.93
N ILE A 82 -4.66 16.66 -10.28
CA ILE A 82 -5.50 15.52 -10.63
C ILE A 82 -6.98 15.85 -10.41
N ILE A 83 -7.33 16.46 -9.28
CA ILE A 83 -8.72 16.88 -9.00
C ILE A 83 -9.19 17.92 -10.03
N GLU A 84 -8.32 18.83 -10.46
CA GLU A 84 -8.62 19.78 -11.52
C GLU A 84 -8.95 19.09 -12.84
N GLN A 85 -8.10 18.16 -13.29
CA GLN A 85 -8.28 17.44 -14.56
C GLN A 85 -9.56 16.60 -14.56
N LEU A 86 -9.91 16.00 -13.42
CA LEU A 86 -11.19 15.33 -13.23
C LEU A 86 -12.36 16.32 -13.34
N GLY A 87 -12.26 17.48 -12.69
CA GLY A 87 -13.26 18.55 -12.72
C GLY A 87 -13.52 19.11 -14.12
N LEU A 88 -12.46 19.37 -14.89
CA LEU A 88 -12.53 19.81 -16.29
C LEU A 88 -13.27 18.81 -17.18
N LYS A 89 -13.18 17.52 -16.84
CA LYS A 89 -13.88 16.41 -17.52
C LYS A 89 -15.26 16.11 -16.95
N LYS A 90 -15.76 16.97 -16.05
CA LYS A 90 -17.06 16.85 -15.37
C LYS A 90 -17.19 15.60 -14.50
N ILE A 91 -16.08 15.15 -13.91
CA ILE A 91 -16.01 14.02 -12.99
C ILE A 91 -15.82 14.58 -11.56
N PRO A 92 -16.88 14.65 -10.73
CA PRO A 92 -16.75 15.13 -9.35
C PRO A 92 -15.85 14.21 -8.53
N ALA A 93 -14.93 14.81 -7.78
CA ALA A 93 -13.98 14.09 -6.94
C ALA A 93 -14.17 14.38 -5.44
N ILE A 94 -13.87 13.40 -4.59
CA ILE A 94 -13.65 13.57 -3.15
C ILE A 94 -12.17 13.32 -2.85
N GLY A 95 -11.53 14.27 -2.18
CA GLY A 95 -10.14 14.18 -1.77
C GLY A 95 -9.97 13.50 -0.41
N LEU A 96 -8.95 12.67 -0.26
CA LEU A 96 -8.47 12.08 0.98
C LEU A 96 -6.99 12.43 1.13
N SER A 97 -6.66 13.27 2.11
CA SER A 97 -5.27 13.70 2.34
C SER A 97 -5.02 13.98 3.82
N TYR A 98 -3.77 13.84 4.23
CA TYR A 98 -3.29 14.38 5.50
C TYR A 98 -3.14 15.89 5.35
N ILE A 99 -3.94 16.65 6.10
CA ILE A 99 -3.85 18.12 6.13
C ILE A 99 -3.29 18.57 7.48
N GLY A 100 -3.97 18.28 8.60
CA GLY A 100 -3.49 18.68 9.92
C GLY A 100 -3.14 20.17 10.04
N LEU A 101 -2.17 20.50 10.91
CA LEU A 101 -1.59 21.84 11.00
C LEU A 101 -0.37 22.00 10.08
N GLN A 102 0.38 20.92 9.84
CA GLN A 102 1.63 20.92 9.07
C GLN A 102 1.43 20.71 7.56
N GLY A 103 0.44 19.93 7.15
CA GLY A 103 0.15 19.54 5.77
C GLY A 103 -0.87 20.42 5.06
N ARG A 104 -0.92 21.73 5.35
CA ARG A 104 -1.83 22.64 4.61
C ARG A 104 -1.56 22.54 3.10
N LEU A 105 -2.64 22.55 2.32
CA LEU A 105 -2.52 22.52 0.85
C LEU A 105 -1.65 23.68 0.37
N VAL A 106 -0.65 23.36 -0.46
CA VAL A 106 0.26 24.35 -1.05
C VAL A 106 -0.38 25.12 -2.21
N CYS A 107 -1.42 24.56 -2.81
CA CYS A 107 -2.21 25.17 -3.88
C CYS A 107 -3.66 24.69 -3.80
N THR A 108 -4.55 25.35 -4.54
CA THR A 108 -5.95 24.95 -4.65
C THR A 108 -6.53 25.42 -5.99
N ASN A 109 -7.71 24.92 -6.34
CA ASN A 109 -8.51 25.38 -7.47
C ASN A 109 -10.01 25.20 -7.15
N ASN A 110 -10.88 25.60 -8.08
CA ASN A 110 -12.34 25.59 -7.87
C ASN A 110 -12.95 24.18 -7.74
N TYR A 111 -12.22 23.12 -8.07
CA TYR A 111 -12.68 21.73 -7.99
C TYR A 111 -12.28 21.02 -6.68
N VAL A 112 -11.29 21.57 -5.97
CA VAL A 112 -10.86 21.11 -4.64
C VAL A 112 -11.80 21.67 -3.57
N ASP A 113 -13.06 21.27 -3.63
CA ASP A 113 -14.15 21.77 -2.78
C ASP A 113 -14.50 20.86 -1.59
N THR A 114 -14.03 19.59 -1.62
CA THR A 114 -14.40 18.55 -0.65
C THR A 114 -13.20 17.65 -0.38
N ILE A 115 -12.59 17.83 0.79
CA ILE A 115 -11.50 17.01 1.29
C ILE A 115 -11.89 16.42 2.65
N ILE A 116 -11.62 15.14 2.84
CA ILE A 116 -11.59 14.52 4.15
C ILE A 116 -10.13 14.55 4.62
N ASP A 117 -9.88 15.34 5.65
CA ASP A 117 -8.62 15.28 6.40
C ASP A 117 -8.59 14.00 7.22
N PHE A 118 -7.56 13.19 7.02
CA PHE A 118 -7.35 11.97 7.78
C PHE A 118 -6.28 12.10 8.87
N ASN A 119 -5.83 13.32 9.20
CA ASN A 119 -5.08 13.55 10.44
C ASN A 119 -5.89 13.04 11.66
N LYS A 120 -5.29 12.11 12.41
CA LYS A 120 -5.84 11.52 13.64
C LYS A 120 -5.15 12.05 14.88
N ASN A 121 -4.00 12.71 14.72
CA ASN A 121 -3.20 13.21 15.80
C ASN A 121 -3.71 14.59 16.27
N GLU A 122 -3.87 14.76 17.58
CA GLU A 122 -4.34 16.02 18.18
C GLU A 122 -3.38 17.21 17.94
N SER A 123 -2.07 16.92 17.83
CA SER A 123 -1.07 17.96 17.53
C SER A 123 -1.23 18.54 16.13
N GLY A 124 -1.79 17.76 15.19
CA GLY A 124 -1.83 18.12 13.77
C GLY A 124 -0.46 18.14 13.08
N TYR A 125 0.57 17.60 13.72
CA TYR A 125 1.91 17.40 13.13
C TYR A 125 2.15 15.92 12.81
N GLU A 126 3.11 15.69 11.91
CA GLU A 126 3.61 14.36 11.61
C GLU A 126 4.24 13.77 12.89
N SER A 127 3.77 12.58 13.30
CA SER A 127 4.10 12.00 14.61
C SER A 127 5.28 11.02 14.60
N CYS A 128 5.79 10.67 13.42
CA CYS A 128 6.78 9.62 13.19
C CYS A 128 6.32 8.19 13.56
N ILE A 129 5.05 8.03 13.95
CA ILE A 129 4.46 6.75 14.36
C ILE A 129 3.80 6.11 13.14
N VAL A 130 4.31 4.97 12.68
CA VAL A 130 3.77 4.26 11.51
C VAL A 130 2.31 3.86 11.75
N GLY A 131 1.44 4.26 10.83
CA GLY A 131 0.01 3.96 10.89
C GLY A 131 -0.83 4.93 11.72
N ASP A 132 -0.26 5.95 12.36
CA ASP A 132 -1.04 6.89 13.19
C ASP A 132 -2.10 7.65 12.38
N ASN A 133 -1.77 8.05 11.14
CA ASN A 133 -2.68 8.73 10.21
C ASN A 133 -3.14 7.83 9.06
N ASN A 134 -3.18 6.52 9.26
CA ASN A 134 -3.62 5.59 8.21
C ASN A 134 -5.10 5.79 7.87
N LEU A 135 -5.45 5.73 6.58
CA LEU A 135 -6.85 5.73 6.17
C LEU A 135 -7.58 4.57 6.82
N THR A 136 -8.75 4.86 7.37
CA THR A 136 -9.61 3.87 8.04
C THR A 136 -10.84 3.54 7.21
N GLY A 137 -11.55 2.47 7.58
CA GLY A 137 -12.87 2.16 7.01
C GLY A 137 -13.89 3.28 7.23
N PHE A 138 -13.77 4.05 8.32
CA PHE A 138 -14.62 5.20 8.58
C PHE A 138 -14.36 6.36 7.60
N ASP A 139 -13.09 6.61 7.25
CA ASP A 139 -12.75 7.63 6.26
C ASP A 139 -13.23 7.23 4.86
N ALA A 140 -13.07 5.96 4.50
CA ALA A 140 -13.60 5.40 3.26
C ALA A 140 -15.14 5.53 3.18
N MET A 141 -15.85 5.19 4.25
CA MET A 141 -17.31 5.31 4.32
C MET A 141 -17.77 6.76 4.13
N LYS A 142 -17.13 7.71 4.82
CA LYS A 142 -17.39 9.15 4.62
C LYS A 142 -17.15 9.57 3.18
N ALA A 143 -16.04 9.14 2.58
CA ALA A 143 -15.69 9.50 1.21
C ALA A 143 -16.72 9.00 0.20
N VAL A 144 -17.17 7.75 0.33
CA VAL A 144 -18.21 7.16 -0.53
C VAL A 144 -19.54 7.91 -0.37
N ALA A 145 -19.96 8.20 0.87
CA ALA A 145 -21.20 8.93 1.13
C ALA A 145 -21.18 10.36 0.53
N LEU A 146 -20.07 11.09 0.70
CA LEU A 146 -19.90 12.42 0.13
C LEU A 146 -19.84 12.38 -1.39
N LEU A 147 -19.17 11.38 -1.98
CA LEU A 147 -19.10 11.22 -3.43
C LEU A 147 -20.49 11.02 -4.03
N LYS A 148 -21.31 10.13 -3.43
CA LYS A 148 -22.71 9.91 -3.84
C LYS A 148 -23.52 11.21 -3.82
N ASN A 149 -23.40 12.00 -2.75
CA ASN A 149 -24.08 13.29 -2.64
C ASN A 149 -23.59 14.28 -3.71
N LYS A 150 -22.28 14.38 -3.93
CA LYS A 150 -21.68 15.29 -4.91
C LYS A 150 -22.08 14.92 -6.34
N MET A 151 -22.07 13.63 -6.68
CA MET A 151 -22.54 13.13 -7.98
C MET A 151 -24.01 13.46 -8.24
N LYS A 152 -24.90 13.35 -7.24
CA LYS A 152 -26.32 13.73 -7.39
C LYS A 152 -26.50 15.21 -7.77
N LYS A 153 -25.63 16.10 -7.25
CA LYS A 153 -25.66 17.54 -7.56
C LYS A 153 -25.14 17.85 -8.96
N TRP A 154 -24.08 17.16 -9.39
CA TRP A 154 -23.43 17.38 -10.69
C TRP A 154 -24.21 16.73 -11.83
N ASN A 155 -24.65 15.48 -11.62
CA ASN A 155 -25.29 14.64 -12.62
C ASN A 155 -26.71 14.31 -12.16
N LYS A 156 -27.71 15.04 -12.69
CA LYS A 156 -29.14 14.77 -12.45
C LYS A 156 -29.66 13.48 -13.13
N LYS A 157 -28.80 12.76 -13.85
CA LYS A 157 -29.17 11.52 -14.52
C LYS A 157 -29.27 10.42 -13.46
N GLU A 158 -30.47 9.91 -13.21
CA GLU A 158 -30.67 8.78 -12.32
C GLU A 158 -29.95 7.53 -12.86
N ALA A 159 -29.55 6.66 -11.95
CA ALA A 159 -29.00 5.36 -12.30
C ALA A 159 -30.17 4.46 -12.73
N ASP A 160 -30.35 4.27 -14.04
CA ASP A 160 -31.31 3.28 -14.54
C ASP A 160 -30.75 1.89 -14.28
N LYS A 161 -31.35 1.11 -13.38
CA LYS A 161 -30.98 -0.30 -13.15
C LYS A 161 -31.39 -1.16 -14.36
N LEU A 162 -30.60 -1.08 -15.43
CA LEU A 162 -30.80 -1.81 -16.69
C LEU A 162 -29.72 -2.86 -16.85
N GLY A 163 -30.09 -4.14 -16.75
CA GLY A 163 -29.21 -5.28 -17.02
C GLY A 163 -28.85 -6.09 -15.78
N ARG A 164 -28.36 -7.31 -16.02
CA ARG A 164 -27.95 -8.25 -14.96
C ARG A 164 -26.48 -8.02 -14.61
N GLU A 165 -26.18 -7.99 -13.32
CA GLU A 165 -24.80 -8.00 -12.84
C GLU A 165 -24.07 -9.27 -13.25
N PHE A 166 -22.79 -9.14 -13.59
CA PHE A 166 -21.94 -10.28 -13.84
C PHE A 166 -20.52 -10.02 -13.36
N THR A 167 -19.88 -11.10 -12.91
CA THR A 167 -18.51 -11.07 -12.40
C THR A 167 -17.54 -11.23 -13.56
N ILE A 168 -16.63 -10.27 -13.74
CA ILE A 168 -15.56 -10.31 -14.76
C ILE A 168 -14.47 -11.29 -14.31
N ARG A 169 -14.12 -11.23 -13.03
CA ARG A 169 -13.07 -12.03 -12.40
C ARG A 169 -13.33 -12.16 -10.91
N LYS A 170 -12.83 -13.26 -10.35
CA LYS A 170 -12.94 -13.60 -8.94
C LYS A 170 -11.56 -13.89 -8.38
N LEU A 171 -11.24 -13.25 -7.27
CA LEU A 171 -10.07 -13.51 -6.45
C LEU A 171 -10.52 -14.19 -5.17
N THR A 172 -9.83 -15.27 -4.79
CA THR A 172 -10.03 -15.97 -3.53
C THR A 172 -8.75 -15.89 -2.70
N LEU A 173 -8.84 -15.30 -1.51
CA LEU A 173 -7.78 -15.37 -0.52
C LEU A 173 -8.04 -16.55 0.42
N LYS A 174 -7.07 -17.45 0.53
CA LYS A 174 -7.05 -18.56 1.47
C LYS A 174 -6.13 -18.20 2.63
N ASN A 175 -6.72 -17.84 3.76
CA ASN A 175 -6.00 -17.39 4.94
C ASN A 175 -5.68 -18.58 5.84
N TYR A 176 -4.40 -18.95 5.91
CA TYR A 176 -3.87 -19.99 6.78
C TYR A 176 -3.37 -19.32 8.06
N ARG A 177 -3.96 -19.66 9.21
CA ARG A 177 -3.58 -19.04 10.49
C ARG A 177 -2.29 -19.66 11.01
N ILE A 178 -1.32 -18.82 11.33
CA ILE A 178 -0.11 -19.18 12.09
C ILE A 178 -0.40 -18.95 13.58
N ASN A 179 -0.14 -19.99 14.39
CA ASN A 179 -0.33 -19.96 15.83
C ASN A 179 1.01 -19.95 16.59
N GLU A 180 2.10 -20.36 15.93
CA GLU A 180 3.45 -20.29 16.45
C GLU A 180 4.41 -19.93 15.32
N ALA A 181 5.34 -19.01 15.58
CA ALA A 181 6.43 -18.70 14.67
C ALA A 181 7.77 -18.70 15.44
N LYS A 182 8.82 -19.23 14.82
CA LYS A 182 10.17 -19.27 15.40
C LYS A 182 11.28 -19.27 14.34
N ILE A 183 12.48 -18.93 14.77
CA ILE A 183 13.70 -19.12 13.98
C ILE A 183 14.20 -20.55 14.15
N GLY A 184 14.74 -21.14 13.07
CA GLY A 184 15.37 -22.46 13.08
C GLY A 184 16.38 -22.62 11.94
N ASP A 185 16.77 -23.87 11.68
CA ASP A 185 17.82 -24.18 10.70
C ASP A 185 17.32 -24.16 9.25
N LYS A 186 16.01 -24.42 9.03
CA LYS A 186 15.39 -24.48 7.70
C LYS A 186 13.97 -23.93 7.75
N THR A 187 13.58 -23.20 6.71
CA THR A 187 12.21 -22.74 6.56
C THR A 187 11.25 -23.90 6.33
N SER A 188 10.17 -23.94 7.11
CA SER A 188 9.11 -24.94 6.97
C SER A 188 7.80 -24.45 7.59
N ILE A 189 6.69 -25.00 7.10
CA ILE A 189 5.36 -24.74 7.66
C ILE A 189 4.68 -26.08 7.92
N SER A 190 4.26 -26.31 9.17
CA SER A 190 3.53 -27.52 9.55
C SER A 190 2.55 -27.24 10.67
N LYS A 191 1.29 -27.69 10.54
CA LYS A 191 0.26 -27.58 11.58
C LYS A 191 0.13 -26.17 12.20
N SER A 192 0.14 -25.13 11.37
CA SER A 192 0.08 -23.71 11.82
C SER A 192 1.34 -23.20 12.54
N ILE A 193 2.45 -23.92 12.47
CA ILE A 193 3.76 -23.50 12.98
C ILE A 193 4.63 -23.11 11.80
N LEU A 194 5.09 -21.85 11.78
CA LEU A 194 6.08 -21.35 10.83
C LEU A 194 7.47 -21.39 11.49
N THR A 195 8.40 -22.10 10.87
CA THR A 195 9.83 -21.98 11.20
C THR A 195 10.49 -21.23 10.06
N VAL A 196 11.26 -20.18 10.36
CA VAL A 196 12.04 -19.41 9.39
C VAL A 196 13.51 -19.76 9.53
N GLY A 197 14.14 -20.19 8.43
CA GLY A 197 15.55 -20.51 8.39
C GLY A 197 16.41 -19.25 8.48
N ASN A 198 17.41 -19.22 9.38
CA ASN A 198 18.33 -18.08 9.48
C ASN A 198 19.54 -18.20 8.53
N ASN A 199 19.80 -19.39 7.99
CA ASN A 199 20.93 -19.67 7.11
C ASN A 199 20.89 -18.93 5.76
N ILE A 200 19.73 -18.40 5.36
CA ILE A 200 19.60 -17.65 4.11
C ILE A 200 20.17 -16.22 4.21
N THR A 201 20.36 -15.68 5.42
CA THR A 201 20.82 -14.29 5.63
C THR A 201 22.17 -14.01 4.97
N GLU A 202 23.18 -14.84 5.25
CA GLU A 202 24.51 -14.71 4.66
C GLU A 202 24.49 -14.84 3.13
N VAL A 203 23.66 -15.74 2.61
CA VAL A 203 23.50 -15.94 1.16
C VAL A 203 22.92 -14.70 0.49
N ILE A 204 21.94 -14.05 1.12
CA ILE A 204 21.31 -12.82 0.61
C ILE A 204 22.27 -11.65 0.70
N VAL A 205 22.95 -11.45 1.85
CA VAL A 205 23.92 -10.35 2.03
C VAL A 205 25.04 -10.45 0.99
N ASN A 206 25.56 -11.65 0.71
CA ASN A 206 26.58 -11.85 -0.32
C ASN A 206 26.12 -11.51 -1.74
N ARG A 207 24.81 -11.44 -2.01
CA ARG A 207 24.23 -11.05 -3.32
C ARG A 207 23.90 -9.57 -3.41
N GLU A 208 23.75 -8.88 -2.28
CA GLU A 208 23.34 -7.49 -2.20
C GLU A 208 24.49 -6.62 -1.64
N PRO A 209 25.42 -6.13 -2.49
CA PRO A 209 26.65 -5.44 -2.05
C PRO A 209 26.40 -4.08 -1.37
N LYS A 210 25.14 -3.66 -1.23
CA LYS A 210 24.71 -2.43 -0.55
C LYS A 210 24.26 -2.68 0.88
N ILE A 211 24.17 -3.94 1.27
CA ILE A 211 23.78 -4.40 2.59
C ILE A 211 25.04 -4.93 3.28
N LYS A 212 25.35 -4.36 4.43
CA LYS A 212 26.46 -4.78 5.28
C LYS A 212 26.09 -6.01 6.11
N GLU A 213 24.88 -5.99 6.67
CA GLU A 213 24.37 -7.06 7.53
C GLU A 213 22.84 -7.12 7.42
N MET A 214 22.28 -8.32 7.56
CA MET A 214 20.85 -8.54 7.68
C MET A 214 20.56 -9.43 8.88
N ARG A 215 19.59 -9.04 9.71
CA ARG A 215 19.13 -9.80 10.86
C ARG A 215 17.68 -10.19 10.69
N ILE A 216 17.34 -11.41 11.08
CA ILE A 216 15.96 -11.90 11.06
C ILE A 216 15.60 -12.38 12.47
N GLN A 217 14.44 -11.96 12.95
CA GLN A 217 13.89 -12.44 14.22
C GLN A 217 12.37 -12.57 14.14
N ILE A 218 11.81 -13.41 15.02
CA ILE A 218 10.37 -13.48 15.26
C ILE A 218 10.05 -12.71 16.54
N ILE A 219 9.25 -11.67 16.41
CA ILE A 219 8.68 -10.95 17.55
C ILE A 219 7.34 -11.58 17.88
N LYS A 220 7.16 -11.98 19.14
CA LYS A 220 5.90 -12.56 19.59
C LYS A 220 4.85 -11.49 19.83
N PRO A 221 3.56 -11.84 19.72
CA PRO A 221 2.48 -10.93 20.10
C PRO A 221 2.73 -10.31 21.47
N ARG A 222 2.62 -8.98 21.55
CA ARG A 222 2.75 -8.18 22.78
C ARG A 222 4.18 -8.07 23.34
N GLU A 223 5.20 -8.68 22.72
CA GLU A 223 6.61 -8.50 23.09
C GLU A 223 7.23 -7.34 22.28
N HIS A 224 6.58 -6.17 22.31
CA HIS A 224 6.89 -5.04 21.41
C HIS A 224 7.78 -3.96 22.04
N HIS A 225 8.20 -4.10 23.31
CA HIS A 225 8.99 -3.09 24.00
C HIS A 225 10.49 -3.29 23.78
N PHE A 226 10.98 -2.95 22.59
CA PHE A 226 12.40 -2.96 22.24
C PHE A 226 12.67 -1.98 21.09
N PHE A 227 13.93 -1.60 20.93
CA PHE A 227 14.33 -0.66 19.89
C PHE A 227 14.29 -1.30 18.50
N VAL A 228 13.71 -0.59 17.53
CA VAL A 228 13.75 -0.89 16.10
C VAL A 228 14.31 0.29 15.33
N ASN A 229 14.94 0.00 14.19
CA ASN A 229 15.33 1.02 13.22
C ASN A 229 14.11 1.52 12.43
N SER A 230 14.31 2.54 11.60
CA SER A 230 13.25 3.12 10.77
C SER A 230 12.56 2.06 9.91
N ASN A 231 11.24 2.08 9.94
CA ASN A 231 10.40 1.19 9.14
C ASN A 231 10.50 1.53 7.65
N LEU A 232 10.94 0.55 6.87
CA LEU A 232 10.95 0.63 5.41
C LEU A 232 9.67 0.06 4.82
N ASP A 233 9.05 -0.94 5.47
CA ASP A 233 7.71 -1.41 5.10
C ASP A 233 7.06 -2.36 6.13
N PHE A 234 5.75 -2.54 5.98
CA PHE A 234 5.01 -3.71 6.48
C PHE A 234 4.37 -4.42 5.29
N MET A 235 4.52 -5.74 5.22
CA MET A 235 4.10 -6.53 4.06
C MET A 235 3.29 -7.76 4.49
N PRO A 236 2.29 -8.18 3.68
CA PRO A 236 1.66 -9.48 3.86
C PRO A 236 2.64 -10.61 3.50
N ILE A 237 2.45 -11.78 4.09
CA ILE A 237 3.13 -13.01 3.63
C ILE A 237 2.11 -13.80 2.80
N ALA A 238 2.15 -13.58 1.49
CA ALA A 238 1.20 -14.15 0.55
C ALA A 238 1.91 -14.81 -0.65
N CYS A 239 1.30 -15.88 -1.17
CA CYS A 239 1.79 -16.67 -2.29
C CYS A 239 0.67 -16.88 -3.30
N LYS A 240 0.95 -16.61 -4.58
CA LYS A 240 0.02 -16.92 -5.65
C LYS A 240 -0.03 -18.43 -5.87
N MET A 241 -1.23 -19.01 -5.78
CA MET A 241 -1.42 -20.47 -5.92
C MET A 241 -1.99 -20.84 -7.29
N LEU A 242 -2.91 -20.04 -7.81
CA LEU A 242 -3.56 -20.29 -9.09
C LEU A 242 -3.96 -18.96 -9.75
N GLY A 243 -3.73 -18.84 -11.06
CA GLY A 243 -4.08 -17.66 -11.84
C GLY A 243 -3.05 -16.53 -11.73
N LYS A 244 -3.35 -15.37 -12.32
CA LYS A 244 -2.52 -14.16 -12.27
C LYS A 244 -3.03 -13.18 -11.20
N ALA A 245 -2.27 -12.13 -10.92
CA ALA A 245 -2.68 -11.10 -9.96
C ALA A 245 -4.11 -10.59 -10.24
N GLY A 246 -4.97 -10.63 -9.22
CA GLY A 246 -6.37 -10.21 -9.25
C GLY A 246 -7.39 -11.27 -9.68
N GLU A 247 -6.97 -12.52 -9.96
CA GLU A 247 -7.89 -13.63 -10.24
C GLU A 247 -7.37 -14.97 -9.73
N GLY A 248 -8.25 -15.95 -9.50
CA GLY A 248 -7.85 -17.27 -9.01
C GLY A 248 -7.63 -17.28 -7.50
N GLU A 249 -6.55 -17.90 -7.03
CA GLU A 249 -6.32 -18.19 -5.62
C GLU A 249 -4.97 -17.68 -5.13
N THR A 250 -4.98 -17.03 -3.97
CA THR A 250 -3.80 -16.55 -3.25
C THR A 250 -3.84 -17.10 -1.83
N ALA A 251 -2.78 -17.81 -1.43
CA ALA A 251 -2.59 -18.25 -0.05
C ALA A 251 -1.97 -17.11 0.76
N VAL A 252 -2.47 -16.89 1.97
CA VAL A 252 -2.01 -15.82 2.86
C VAL A 252 -1.74 -16.43 4.24
N LEU A 253 -0.56 -16.17 4.81
CA LEU A 253 -0.33 -16.46 6.21
C LEU A 253 -0.92 -15.34 7.06
N SER A 254 -1.94 -15.68 7.85
CA SER A 254 -2.57 -14.80 8.84
C SER A 254 -2.02 -15.10 10.23
N GLY A 255 -2.11 -14.16 11.17
CA GLY A 255 -1.45 -14.32 12.49
C GLY A 255 0.05 -13.99 12.46
N ILE A 256 0.60 -13.59 11.31
CA ILE A 256 1.97 -13.10 11.18
C ILE A 256 2.05 -12.01 10.10
N THR A 257 2.85 -10.96 10.35
CA THR A 257 3.13 -9.88 9.40
C THR A 257 4.64 -9.72 9.21
N ALA A 258 5.09 -9.42 7.99
CA ALA A 258 6.50 -9.10 7.75
C ALA A 258 6.77 -7.60 8.00
N MET A 259 7.86 -7.29 8.68
CA MET A 259 8.33 -5.94 8.96
C MET A 259 9.75 -5.79 8.46
N LEU A 260 9.97 -4.81 7.59
CA LEU A 260 11.29 -4.42 7.11
C LEU A 260 11.71 -3.12 7.78
N THR A 261 12.88 -3.12 8.41
CA THR A 261 13.51 -1.92 8.99
C THR A 261 14.93 -1.78 8.46
N GLY A 262 15.54 -0.61 8.65
CA GLY A 262 16.97 -0.50 8.40
C GLY A 262 17.63 0.80 8.82
N VAL A 263 18.96 0.76 8.88
CA VAL A 263 19.83 1.86 9.32
C VAL A 263 21.17 1.79 8.58
N GLU A 264 21.79 2.93 8.34
CA GLU A 264 23.15 2.97 7.83
C GLU A 264 24.17 2.66 8.95
N GLY A 265 24.98 1.61 8.77
CA GLY A 265 25.80 1.06 9.85
C GLY A 265 26.92 1.97 10.38
N GLU A 266 27.49 2.84 9.55
CA GLU A 266 28.56 3.76 9.99
C GLU A 266 28.02 5.07 10.57
N SER A 267 27.10 5.74 9.87
CA SER A 267 26.60 7.05 10.29
C SER A 267 25.42 6.98 11.26
N GLY A 268 24.79 5.81 11.41
CA GLY A 268 23.54 5.67 12.14
C GLY A 268 22.35 6.34 11.44
N PHE A 269 22.51 6.76 10.17
CA PHE A 269 21.45 7.43 9.44
C PHE A 269 20.24 6.50 9.25
N GLN A 270 19.08 7.01 9.64
CA GLN A 270 17.80 6.33 9.54
C GLN A 270 17.13 6.75 8.22
N PRO A 271 16.93 5.83 7.27
CA PRO A 271 16.26 6.11 6.00
C PRO A 271 14.90 6.77 6.20
N SER A 272 14.79 8.06 5.86
CA SER A 272 13.65 8.92 6.18
C SER A 272 13.66 10.27 5.42
N ASN A 273 12.51 10.96 5.37
CA ASN A 273 12.32 12.25 4.66
C ASN A 273 11.97 13.30 5.69
N ILE A 274 10.76 13.17 6.25
CA ILE A 274 10.30 13.97 7.38
C ILE A 274 10.07 13.02 8.55
N GLY A 275 11.00 13.08 9.49
CA GLY A 275 10.93 12.25 10.69
C GLY A 275 11.21 10.79 10.38
N SER A 276 11.71 10.09 11.39
CA SER A 276 12.20 8.74 11.29
C SER A 276 11.50 7.90 12.36
N SER A 277 11.19 6.65 12.03
CA SER A 277 10.33 5.79 12.85
C SER A 277 11.12 4.83 13.74
N GLU A 278 12.41 5.08 13.93
CA GLU A 278 13.22 4.35 14.91
C GLU A 278 12.81 4.70 16.34
N GLY A 279 13.03 3.75 17.24
CA GLY A 279 12.67 3.89 18.64
C GLY A 279 12.03 2.61 19.15
N TYR A 280 11.34 2.70 20.29
CA TYR A 280 10.63 1.55 20.84
C TYR A 280 9.45 1.20 19.95
N LEU A 281 9.38 -0.06 19.49
CA LEU A 281 8.39 -0.50 18.51
C LEU A 281 6.95 -0.26 18.96
N ASP A 282 6.66 -0.44 20.25
CA ASP A 282 5.35 -0.16 20.86
C ASP A 282 4.97 1.33 20.89
N TYR A 283 5.94 2.24 20.76
CA TYR A 283 5.72 3.68 20.62
C TYR A 283 5.71 4.15 19.18
N GLN A 284 6.43 3.47 18.28
CA GLN A 284 6.60 3.88 16.88
C GLN A 284 5.63 3.23 15.90
N VAL A 285 4.74 2.36 16.35
CA VAL A 285 3.72 1.71 15.50
C VAL A 285 2.35 1.78 16.13
N LYS A 286 1.38 2.33 15.38
CA LYS A 286 -0.04 2.22 15.71
C LYS A 286 -0.57 0.91 15.17
N TYR A 287 -0.71 -0.09 16.04
CA TYR A 287 -1.24 -1.41 15.66
C TYR A 287 -2.71 -1.38 15.22
N ASN A 288 -3.13 -2.48 14.56
CA ASN A 288 -4.51 -2.73 14.12
C ASN A 288 -5.03 -1.74 13.08
N GLN A 289 -4.13 -1.10 12.33
CA GLN A 289 -4.47 -0.29 11.15
C GLN A 289 -4.30 -1.10 9.86
N ALA A 290 -4.84 -0.63 8.75
CA ALA A 290 -4.76 -1.33 7.47
C ALA A 290 -3.31 -1.60 7.03
N GLY A 291 -2.38 -0.69 7.34
CA GLY A 291 -0.97 -0.75 6.99
C GLY A 291 -0.03 -1.28 8.06
N THR A 292 -0.53 -1.78 9.18
CA THR A 292 0.29 -2.20 10.33
C THR A 292 -0.14 -3.57 10.83
N PRO A 293 0.74 -4.32 11.52
CA PRO A 293 0.38 -5.61 12.12
C PRO A 293 -0.82 -5.49 13.08
N LYS A 294 -1.57 -6.58 13.25
CA LYS A 294 -2.49 -6.68 14.38
C LYS A 294 -1.70 -6.83 15.67
N SER A 295 -2.28 -6.39 16.78
CA SER A 295 -1.61 -6.49 18.09
C SER A 295 -1.43 -7.94 18.57
N ASP A 296 -2.17 -8.89 17.99
CA ASP A 296 -2.08 -10.33 18.27
C ASP A 296 -1.32 -11.13 17.20
N ASP A 297 -0.76 -10.46 16.19
CA ASP A 297 0.08 -11.12 15.18
C ASP A 297 1.53 -11.29 15.68
N PHE A 298 2.18 -12.35 15.23
CA PHE A 298 3.65 -12.41 15.21
C PHE A 298 4.19 -11.40 14.19
N ILE A 299 5.42 -10.92 14.39
CA ILE A 299 6.11 -10.12 13.38
C ILE A 299 7.39 -10.83 12.96
N LEU A 300 7.51 -11.12 11.66
CA LEU A 300 8.77 -11.48 11.02
C LEU A 300 9.56 -10.20 10.78
N HIS A 301 10.49 -9.89 11.65
CA HIS A 301 11.31 -8.69 11.56
C HIS A 301 12.59 -8.98 10.78
N ILE A 302 12.76 -8.24 9.69
CA ILE A 302 13.93 -8.24 8.82
C ILE A 302 14.58 -6.86 8.98
N ASP A 303 15.74 -6.81 9.62
CA ASP A 303 16.47 -5.58 9.93
C ASP A 303 17.72 -5.50 9.06
N ILE A 304 17.86 -4.40 8.30
CA ILE A 304 18.93 -4.18 7.35
C ILE A 304 19.92 -3.15 7.87
N ILE A 305 21.19 -3.52 7.93
CA ILE A 305 22.29 -2.58 8.13
C ILE A 305 22.88 -2.28 6.75
N PHE A 306 22.71 -1.05 6.29
CA PHE A 306 23.24 -0.60 5.01
C PHE A 306 24.73 -0.30 5.08
N GLU A 307 25.39 -0.48 3.94
CA GLU A 307 26.72 0.07 3.70
C GLU A 307 26.70 1.61 3.73
N LYS A 308 27.87 2.22 3.94
CA LYS A 308 28.00 3.68 4.05
C LYS A 308 27.42 4.41 2.84
N GLY A 309 26.52 5.35 3.08
CA GLY A 309 25.80 6.13 2.08
C GLY A 309 24.61 5.41 1.45
N GLU A 310 24.48 4.09 1.58
CA GLU A 310 23.48 3.31 0.83
C GLU A 310 22.07 3.43 1.42
N GLY A 311 21.94 3.68 2.72
CA GLY A 311 20.65 3.99 3.36
C GLY A 311 20.00 5.28 2.86
N ARG A 312 20.69 6.06 2.01
CA ARG A 312 20.24 7.32 1.42
C ARG A 312 19.94 7.21 -0.07
N THR A 313 20.13 6.04 -0.68
CA THR A 313 20.00 5.87 -2.13
C THR A 313 18.83 4.97 -2.48
N ALA A 314 18.23 5.23 -3.63
CA ALA A 314 17.20 4.36 -4.21
C ALA A 314 17.68 2.91 -4.31
N LYS A 315 18.92 2.72 -4.79
CA LYS A 315 19.46 1.37 -4.99
C LYS A 315 19.68 0.62 -3.68
N GLY A 316 20.03 1.34 -2.60
CA GLY A 316 20.14 0.76 -1.26
C GLY A 316 18.78 0.32 -0.75
N ILE A 317 17.77 1.20 -0.79
CA ILE A 317 16.40 0.84 -0.38
C ILE A 317 15.87 -0.34 -1.21
N GLN A 318 16.05 -0.32 -2.53
CA GLN A 318 15.68 -1.43 -3.39
C GLN A 318 16.40 -2.74 -3.05
N ALA A 319 17.66 -2.69 -2.58
CA ALA A 319 18.38 -3.86 -2.10
C ALA A 319 17.75 -4.44 -0.83
N ALA A 320 17.36 -3.59 0.13
CA ALA A 320 16.65 -4.04 1.33
C ALA A 320 15.33 -4.73 1.00
N HIS A 321 14.55 -4.17 0.08
CA HIS A 321 13.28 -4.78 -0.33
C HIS A 321 13.49 -6.08 -1.11
N ARG A 322 14.53 -6.21 -1.97
CA ARG A 322 14.90 -7.50 -2.57
C ARG A 322 15.31 -8.53 -1.53
N ALA A 323 16.15 -8.13 -0.57
CA ALA A 323 16.60 -9.00 0.51
C ALA A 323 15.43 -9.53 1.34
N ALA A 324 14.51 -8.64 1.73
CA ALA A 324 13.29 -9.03 2.43
C ALA A 324 12.43 -9.99 1.59
N ASP A 325 12.27 -9.71 0.31
CA ASP A 325 11.44 -10.54 -0.55
C ASP A 325 12.07 -11.91 -0.83
N TYR A 326 13.40 -12.05 -0.82
CA TYR A 326 14.06 -13.37 -0.86
C TYR A 326 13.76 -14.22 0.39
N VAL A 327 13.70 -13.61 1.57
CA VAL A 327 13.27 -14.30 2.80
C VAL A 327 11.81 -14.75 2.67
N LEU A 328 10.93 -13.86 2.20
CA LEU A 328 9.52 -14.19 1.99
C LEU A 328 9.35 -15.27 0.91
N GLU A 329 10.19 -15.28 -0.12
CA GLU A 329 10.16 -16.30 -1.18
C GLU A 329 10.47 -17.70 -0.64
N GLU A 330 11.39 -17.83 0.32
CA GLU A 330 11.64 -19.12 0.98
C GLU A 330 10.40 -19.62 1.73
N ILE A 331 9.66 -18.70 2.37
CA ILE A 331 8.38 -19.01 3.02
C ILE A 331 7.33 -19.40 1.98
N ARG A 332 7.17 -18.62 0.90
CA ARG A 332 6.21 -18.89 -0.18
C ARG A 332 6.44 -20.26 -0.84
N ASN A 333 7.69 -20.65 -1.07
CA ASN A 333 8.04 -21.98 -1.58
C ASN A 333 7.55 -23.12 -0.67
N ASN A 334 7.48 -22.88 0.65
CA ASN A 334 6.91 -23.82 1.62
C ASN A 334 5.38 -23.68 1.79
N MET A 335 4.76 -22.60 1.27
CA MET A 335 3.31 -22.43 1.26
C MET A 335 2.64 -23.27 0.16
N ILE A 336 3.36 -23.53 -0.95
CA ILE A 336 2.82 -24.30 -2.08
C ILE A 336 2.41 -25.72 -1.65
N SER A 337 3.07 -26.28 -0.63
CA SER A 337 2.79 -27.60 -0.06
C SER A 337 1.72 -27.61 1.03
N MET A 338 1.03 -26.48 1.29
CA MET A 338 -0.02 -26.36 2.33
C MET A 338 -1.49 -26.59 1.90
N PRO A 339 -1.89 -27.08 0.71
CA PRO A 339 -3.29 -27.04 0.28
C PRO A 339 -4.26 -27.81 1.19
N ASP A 340 -3.79 -28.77 1.98
CA ASP A 340 -4.61 -29.59 2.90
C ASP A 340 -4.71 -29.03 4.35
N THR A 341 -4.17 -27.84 4.61
CA THR A 341 -4.28 -27.19 5.93
C THR A 341 -5.59 -26.42 6.05
N PRO A 342 -6.29 -26.42 7.21
CA PRO A 342 -7.48 -25.59 7.41
C PRO A 342 -7.18 -24.10 7.16
N TYR A 343 -8.08 -23.44 6.43
CA TYR A 343 -7.99 -22.01 6.11
C TYR A 343 -9.36 -21.34 6.19
N THR A 344 -9.38 -20.03 6.37
CA THR A 344 -10.58 -19.21 6.14
C THR A 344 -10.53 -18.58 4.76
N ARG A 345 -11.68 -18.47 4.10
CA ARG A 345 -11.79 -17.94 2.74
C ARG A 345 -12.32 -16.50 2.76
N GLU A 346 -11.69 -15.64 1.99
CA GLU A 346 -12.24 -14.33 1.60
C GLU A 346 -12.34 -14.26 0.08
N GLU A 347 -13.43 -13.68 -0.43
CA GLU A 347 -13.68 -13.58 -1.87
C GLU A 347 -13.85 -12.12 -2.29
N PHE A 348 -13.16 -11.75 -3.36
CA PHE A 348 -13.30 -10.46 -4.02
C PHE A 348 -13.79 -10.68 -5.44
N ASN A 349 -14.90 -10.04 -5.78
CA ASN A 349 -15.51 -10.11 -7.09
C ASN A 349 -15.39 -8.75 -7.77
N ASP A 350 -14.84 -8.73 -8.97
CA ASP A 350 -14.90 -7.58 -9.86
C ASP A 350 -16.19 -7.68 -10.68
N VAL A 351 -17.14 -6.81 -10.38
CA VAL A 351 -18.53 -6.94 -10.84
C VAL A 351 -18.90 -5.76 -11.72
N VAL A 352 -19.31 -6.04 -12.96
CA VAL A 352 -20.01 -5.06 -13.78
C VAL A 352 -21.41 -4.91 -13.23
N LYS A 353 -21.83 -3.67 -12.98
CA LYS A 353 -23.13 -3.33 -12.41
C LYS A 353 -23.86 -2.40 -13.38
N PRO A 354 -24.42 -2.96 -14.47
CA PRO A 354 -25.09 -2.18 -15.51
C PRO A 354 -26.09 -1.17 -14.93
N GLY A 355 -25.96 0.08 -15.36
CA GLY A 355 -26.85 1.15 -14.92
C GLY A 355 -26.46 1.87 -13.63
N ARG A 356 -25.54 1.32 -12.83
CA ARG A 356 -25.00 1.99 -11.65
C ARG A 356 -23.98 3.06 -12.03
N LYS A 357 -23.78 4.01 -11.12
CA LYS A 357 -22.78 5.08 -11.31
C LYS A 357 -21.38 4.48 -11.27
N LYS A 358 -20.59 4.76 -12.30
CA LYS A 358 -19.21 4.29 -12.42
C LYS A 358 -18.30 5.19 -11.62
N VAL A 359 -17.47 4.61 -10.76
CA VAL A 359 -16.53 5.36 -9.95
C VAL A 359 -15.13 4.78 -10.09
N ILE A 360 -14.14 5.64 -9.97
CA ILE A 360 -12.72 5.26 -9.88
C ILE A 360 -12.15 5.63 -8.53
N LEU A 361 -11.10 4.91 -8.14
CA LEU A 361 -10.18 5.34 -7.09
C LEU A 361 -8.87 5.78 -7.76
N VAL A 362 -8.42 7.00 -7.49
CA VAL A 362 -7.06 7.43 -7.82
C VAL A 362 -6.22 7.30 -6.56
N LYS A 363 -5.18 6.46 -6.60
CA LYS A 363 -4.14 6.35 -5.58
C LYS A 363 -2.92 7.11 -6.06
N ILE A 364 -2.64 8.22 -5.42
CA ILE A 364 -1.40 8.97 -5.60
C ILE A 364 -0.39 8.40 -4.60
N THR A 365 0.71 7.86 -5.10
CA THR A 365 1.74 7.18 -4.32
C THR A 365 3.11 7.78 -4.58
N SER A 366 4.08 7.43 -3.75
CA SER A 366 5.48 7.80 -3.97
C SER A 366 6.02 7.38 -5.35
N GLY A 367 6.79 8.26 -5.98
CA GLY A 367 7.40 8.07 -7.30
C GLY A 367 8.63 8.96 -7.51
N LEU A 368 9.32 9.33 -6.43
CA LEU A 368 10.38 10.34 -6.47
C LEU A 368 11.73 9.78 -6.96
N GLY A 369 11.91 8.46 -6.91
CA GLY A 369 13.13 7.80 -7.37
C GLY A 369 14.32 7.91 -6.44
N ASN A 370 14.21 8.64 -5.33
CA ASN A 370 15.21 8.65 -4.25
C ASN A 370 14.95 7.44 -3.32
N MET A 371 14.83 7.66 -2.01
CA MET A 371 14.43 6.59 -1.08
C MET A 371 12.95 6.21 -1.20
N TYR A 372 12.14 7.09 -1.82
CA TYR A 372 10.68 6.97 -1.93
C TYR A 372 10.27 6.57 -3.33
N ASP A 373 9.65 5.42 -3.43
CA ASP A 373 9.06 4.98 -4.68
C ASP A 373 7.90 4.05 -4.39
N THR A 374 7.24 3.60 -5.42
CA THR A 374 6.27 2.52 -5.35
C THR A 374 6.56 1.62 -6.54
N SER A 375 6.69 0.33 -6.29
CA SER A 375 6.73 -0.64 -7.35
C SER A 375 5.36 -1.27 -7.55
N ILE A 376 5.11 -1.67 -8.80
CA ILE A 376 3.86 -2.30 -9.19
C ILE A 376 4.12 -3.63 -9.91
N PHE A 377 3.14 -4.52 -9.82
CA PHE A 377 3.14 -5.86 -10.42
C PHE A 377 4.35 -6.73 -10.04
N PRO A 378 4.60 -6.96 -8.73
CA PRO A 378 5.55 -8.00 -8.32
C PRO A 378 5.08 -9.39 -8.77
N ASP A 379 6.03 -10.33 -8.86
CA ASP A 379 5.75 -11.72 -9.23
C ASP A 379 4.86 -12.42 -8.19
N GLN A 380 4.98 -12.01 -6.92
CA GLN A 380 4.19 -12.52 -5.79
C GLN A 380 3.41 -11.40 -5.11
N PRO A 381 2.19 -11.66 -4.59
CA PRO A 381 1.37 -10.67 -3.89
C PRO A 381 2.12 -9.99 -2.74
N GLY A 382 2.22 -8.66 -2.80
CA GLY A 382 2.94 -7.85 -1.79
C GLY A 382 4.47 -7.98 -1.84
N GLY A 383 5.04 -8.71 -2.80
CA GLY A 383 6.47 -8.83 -3.00
C GLY A 383 7.09 -7.63 -3.74
N TYR A 384 8.38 -7.73 -4.01
CA TYR A 384 9.18 -6.72 -4.71
C TYR A 384 9.86 -7.28 -5.98
N ILE A 385 10.27 -8.54 -5.98
CA ILE A 385 10.91 -9.21 -7.12
C ILE A 385 9.94 -9.24 -8.30
N GLY A 386 10.48 -9.02 -9.50
CA GLY A 386 9.70 -8.95 -10.75
C GLY A 386 8.99 -7.61 -11.00
N SER A 387 8.82 -6.79 -9.96
CA SER A 387 8.08 -5.53 -10.03
C SER A 387 8.71 -4.46 -10.94
N ARG A 388 7.96 -3.38 -11.18
CA ARG A 388 8.39 -2.19 -11.93
C ARG A 388 8.18 -0.95 -11.08
N LEU A 389 9.22 -0.13 -10.91
CA LEU A 389 9.13 1.13 -10.17
C LEU A 389 8.35 2.18 -10.95
N LEU A 390 7.49 2.96 -10.29
CA LEU A 390 6.77 4.07 -10.93
C LEU A 390 7.74 5.12 -11.46
N MET A 391 8.82 5.44 -10.72
CA MET A 391 9.83 6.37 -11.24
C MET A 391 10.43 5.89 -12.57
N SER A 392 10.65 4.57 -12.72
CA SER A 392 11.21 4.02 -13.97
C SER A 392 10.29 4.18 -15.18
N THR A 393 8.99 4.37 -14.94
CA THR A 393 7.98 4.67 -15.97
C THR A 393 7.64 6.16 -16.04
N LYS A 394 8.50 7.02 -15.45
CA LYS A 394 8.29 8.47 -15.32
C LYS A 394 6.96 8.82 -14.67
N ASN A 395 6.54 8.03 -13.68
CA ASN A 395 5.29 8.19 -12.94
C ASN A 395 4.04 8.22 -13.82
N THR A 396 4.11 7.58 -15.01
CA THR A 396 2.95 7.47 -15.89
C THR A 396 1.84 6.69 -15.17
N PRO A 397 0.60 7.23 -15.08
CA PRO A 397 -0.47 6.57 -14.35
C PRO A 397 -0.81 5.21 -14.96
N VAL A 398 -1.02 4.21 -14.11
CA VAL A 398 -1.40 2.85 -14.52
C VAL A 398 -2.76 2.49 -13.94
N ILE A 399 -3.61 1.86 -14.75
CA ILE A 399 -4.90 1.35 -14.28
C ILE A 399 -4.78 -0.12 -13.85
N ILE A 400 -5.33 -0.44 -12.69
CA ILE A 400 -5.44 -1.79 -12.14
C ILE A 400 -6.90 -2.08 -11.76
N SER A 401 -7.25 -3.35 -11.74
CA SER A 401 -8.55 -3.79 -11.23
C SER A 401 -8.62 -3.72 -9.70
N PRO A 402 -9.83 -3.66 -9.12
CA PRO A 402 -10.00 -3.72 -7.67
C PRO A 402 -9.41 -5.00 -7.07
N CYS A 403 -9.61 -6.14 -7.73
CA CYS A 403 -9.03 -7.41 -7.30
C CYS A 403 -7.50 -7.42 -7.37
N GLN A 404 -6.88 -6.78 -8.36
CA GLN A 404 -5.41 -6.64 -8.39
C GLN A 404 -4.87 -5.84 -7.20
N CYS A 405 -5.58 -4.78 -6.77
CA CYS A 405 -5.21 -4.06 -5.56
C CYS A 405 -5.30 -4.96 -4.31
N MET A 406 -6.36 -5.77 -4.20
CA MET A 406 -6.53 -6.73 -3.10
C MET A 406 -5.59 -7.95 -3.20
N ASP A 407 -4.90 -8.13 -4.33
CA ASP A 407 -3.93 -9.20 -4.56
C ASP A 407 -2.48 -8.69 -4.54
N GLY A 408 -2.24 -7.55 -3.89
CA GLY A 408 -0.89 -7.06 -3.58
C GLY A 408 -0.08 -6.57 -4.78
N VAL A 409 -0.73 -5.97 -5.78
CA VAL A 409 -0.04 -5.41 -6.96
C VAL A 409 0.77 -4.15 -6.66
N ILE A 410 0.49 -3.44 -5.57
CA ILE A 410 1.20 -2.20 -5.18
C ILE A 410 2.12 -2.52 -4.01
N HIS A 411 3.39 -2.18 -4.14
CA HIS A 411 4.42 -2.35 -3.12
C HIS A 411 5.14 -1.02 -2.87
N SER A 412 5.11 -0.55 -1.64
CA SER A 412 5.65 0.77 -1.27
C SER A 412 7.12 0.68 -0.90
N LEU A 413 7.91 1.66 -1.33
CA LEU A 413 9.30 1.82 -0.90
C LEU A 413 9.37 3.07 -0.04
N LEU A 414 9.62 2.83 1.25
CA LEU A 414 9.89 3.78 2.33
C LEU A 414 8.79 4.76 2.74
#